data_AF-A0A136PMI8-F1
#
_entry.id   AF-A0A136PMI8-F1
#
_cell.length_a   1.000
_cell.length_b   1.000
_cell.length_c   1.000
_cell.angle_alpha   90.00
_cell.angle_beta   90.00
_cell.angle_gamma   90.00
#
_symmetry.space_group_name_H-M   'P 1'
#
loop_
_entity.id
_entity.type
_entity.pdbx_description
1 polymer ?
#
loop_
_entity_poly.entity_id
_entity_poly.type
_entity_poly.pdbx_seq_one_letter_code
_entity_poly.pdbx_strand_id
1 'polypeptide(L)'
;MSILVEKGLAGFTIEGIAARAGVGKATIYRWWPSRGAVALDAFLDAVQPLVPYPEDEDFPTQLRVQVTALVRVFRDHEVGGVVRALMGEAQTDPDLAAAFRDRWLEARRTVGRAVFREAQRTGQIRDDLDIETAIDLVYGAVYFRLLAGHQPLSDEFVGDLVDYAVRGLAPSST
;
A
#
# COMPACT_ATOMS: atom_id res chain seq x y z
N MET A 1 -5.92 -15.27 4.31
CA MET A 1 -4.58 -15.01 4.91
C MET A 1 -3.86 -16.24 5.44
N SER A 2 -4.47 -17.14 6.24
CA SER A 2 -3.71 -18.19 6.94
C SER A 2 -2.76 -19.05 6.07
N ILE A 3 -3.16 -19.47 4.84
CA ILE A 3 -2.25 -20.24 3.96
C ILE A 3 -1.05 -19.40 3.48
N LEU A 4 -1.26 -18.12 3.15
CA LEU A 4 -0.20 -17.20 2.73
C LEU A 4 0.83 -16.98 3.84
N VAL A 5 0.33 -16.88 5.07
CA VAL A 5 1.15 -16.72 6.27
C VAL A 5 1.94 -17.98 6.58
N GLU A 6 1.29 -19.15 6.57
CA GLU A 6 1.90 -20.43 6.92
C GLU A 6 2.97 -20.88 5.92
N LYS A 7 2.79 -20.61 4.63
CA LYS A 7 3.61 -21.21 3.55
C LYS A 7 4.27 -20.20 2.62
N GLY A 8 4.05 -18.90 2.83
CA GLY A 8 4.44 -17.86 1.88
C GLY A 8 3.73 -18.00 0.53
N LEU A 9 4.01 -17.06 -0.38
CA LEU A 9 3.42 -17.08 -1.72
C LEU A 9 3.89 -18.28 -2.57
N ALA A 10 5.11 -18.79 -2.32
CA ALA A 10 5.64 -19.98 -3.00
C ALA A 10 4.84 -21.26 -2.68
N GLY A 11 4.40 -21.43 -1.42
CA GLY A 11 3.54 -22.54 -1.02
C GLY A 11 2.04 -22.28 -1.18
N PHE A 12 1.67 -21.10 -1.70
CA PHE A 12 0.30 -20.72 -2.01
C PHE A 12 -0.10 -21.24 -3.39
N THR A 13 -0.62 -22.47 -3.45
CA THR A 13 -1.05 -23.11 -4.70
C THR A 13 -2.56 -23.19 -4.81
N ILE A 14 -3.10 -23.17 -6.04
CA ILE A 14 -4.55 -23.33 -6.28
C ILE A 14 -5.04 -24.67 -5.74
N GLU A 15 -4.23 -25.73 -5.86
CA GLU A 15 -4.47 -27.05 -5.26
C GLU A 15 -4.61 -26.95 -3.73
N GLY A 16 -3.68 -26.26 -3.07
CA GLY A 16 -3.69 -26.09 -1.62
C GLY A 16 -4.88 -25.26 -1.14
N ILE A 17 -5.23 -24.21 -1.89
CA ILE A 17 -6.41 -23.36 -1.63
C ILE A 17 -7.68 -24.18 -1.77
N ALA A 18 -7.84 -24.90 -2.88
CA ALA A 18 -8.99 -25.77 -3.15
C ALA A 18 -9.16 -26.85 -2.07
N ALA A 19 -8.07 -27.53 -1.71
CA ALA A 19 -8.06 -28.56 -0.68
C ALA A 19 -8.45 -28.00 0.70
N ARG A 20 -7.95 -26.80 1.06
CA ARG A 20 -8.29 -26.16 2.34
C ARG A 20 -9.73 -25.65 2.37
N ALA A 21 -10.22 -25.10 1.27
CA ALA A 21 -11.57 -24.54 1.17
C ALA A 21 -12.66 -25.60 0.89
N GLY A 22 -12.28 -26.85 0.61
CA GLY A 22 -13.22 -27.93 0.29
C GLY A 22 -13.96 -27.73 -1.03
N VAL A 23 -13.37 -26.99 -1.98
CA VAL A 23 -13.97 -26.69 -3.29
C VAL A 23 -13.10 -27.20 -4.43
N GLY A 24 -13.68 -27.41 -5.61
CA GLY A 24 -12.92 -27.77 -6.81
C GLY A 24 -12.15 -26.59 -7.41
N LYS A 25 -11.06 -26.86 -8.14
CA LYS A 25 -10.26 -25.82 -8.83
C LYS A 25 -11.09 -24.96 -9.79
N ALA A 26 -12.07 -25.57 -10.47
CA ALA A 26 -12.96 -24.86 -11.38
C ALA A 26 -13.78 -23.78 -10.66
N THR A 27 -14.16 -24.01 -9.39
CA THR A 27 -14.81 -23.00 -8.56
C THR A 27 -13.88 -21.84 -8.27
N ILE A 28 -12.60 -22.10 -7.98
CA ILE A 28 -11.60 -21.03 -7.73
C ILE A 28 -11.35 -20.22 -9.01
N TYR A 29 -11.04 -20.88 -10.13
CA TYR A 29 -10.77 -20.18 -11.40
C TYR A 29 -11.95 -19.38 -11.95
N ARG A 30 -13.18 -19.73 -11.56
CA ARG A 30 -14.37 -18.94 -11.91
C ARG A 30 -14.34 -17.53 -11.33
N TRP A 31 -13.72 -17.34 -10.17
CA TRP A 31 -13.66 -16.06 -9.45
C TRP A 31 -12.29 -15.40 -9.50
N TRP A 32 -11.22 -16.19 -9.56
CA TRP A 32 -9.84 -15.70 -9.54
C TRP A 32 -9.03 -16.26 -10.72
N PRO A 33 -8.58 -15.43 -11.66
CA PRO A 33 -7.87 -15.89 -12.85
C PRO A 33 -6.47 -16.44 -12.54
N SER A 34 -5.86 -16.02 -11.43
CA SER A 34 -4.54 -16.50 -10.99
C SER A 34 -4.48 -16.70 -9.47
N ARG A 35 -3.48 -17.45 -8.99
CA ARG A 35 -3.21 -17.54 -7.54
C ARG A 35 -2.93 -16.17 -6.93
N GLY A 36 -2.27 -15.29 -7.69
CA GLY A 36 -1.98 -13.92 -7.28
C GLY A 36 -3.27 -13.16 -7.01
N ALA A 37 -4.29 -13.32 -7.86
CA ALA A 37 -5.59 -12.70 -7.66
C ALA A 37 -6.28 -13.18 -6.36
N VAL A 38 -6.20 -14.48 -6.03
CA VAL A 38 -6.70 -14.99 -4.74
C VAL A 38 -5.91 -14.39 -3.57
N ALA A 39 -4.58 -14.29 -3.72
CA ALA A 39 -3.72 -13.74 -2.68
C ALA A 39 -4.00 -12.25 -2.44
N LEU A 40 -4.24 -11.49 -3.51
CA LEU A 40 -4.64 -10.09 -3.45
C LEU A 40 -5.98 -9.92 -2.73
N ASP A 41 -6.99 -10.76 -3.02
CA ASP A 41 -8.27 -10.72 -2.30
C ASP A 41 -8.09 -10.94 -0.80
N ALA A 42 -7.34 -11.99 -0.44
CA ALA A 42 -7.06 -12.30 0.95
C ALA A 42 -6.28 -11.18 1.65
N PHE A 43 -5.35 -10.54 0.93
CA PHE A 43 -4.61 -9.38 1.44
C PHE A 43 -5.54 -8.18 1.65
N LEU A 44 -6.38 -7.85 0.67
CA LEU A 44 -7.31 -6.72 0.74
C LEU A 44 -8.32 -6.85 1.88
N ASP A 45 -8.79 -8.06 2.16
CA ASP A 45 -9.67 -8.35 3.29
C ASP A 45 -8.98 -8.12 4.64
N ALA A 46 -7.69 -8.49 4.75
CA ALA A 46 -6.92 -8.39 5.98
C ALA A 46 -6.49 -6.95 6.35
N VAL A 47 -6.43 -6.07 5.35
CA VAL A 47 -5.97 -4.68 5.49
C VAL A 47 -7.10 -3.67 5.35
N GLN A 48 -8.36 -4.13 5.30
CA GLN A 48 -9.54 -3.28 5.40
C GLN A 48 -10.00 -3.18 6.87
N PRO A 49 -10.45 -2.00 7.33
CA PRO A 49 -10.78 -0.81 6.54
C PRO A 49 -9.56 0.03 6.10
N LEU A 50 -9.75 0.88 5.07
CA LEU A 50 -8.78 1.94 4.75
C LEU A 50 -8.47 2.73 6.01
N VAL A 51 -7.19 2.98 6.30
CA VAL A 51 -6.82 3.93 7.35
C VAL A 51 -7.18 5.32 6.82
N PRO A 52 -8.18 6.00 7.41
CA PRO A 52 -8.61 7.28 6.90
C PRO A 52 -7.58 8.37 7.21
N TYR A 53 -7.53 9.38 6.35
CA TYR A 53 -6.98 10.67 6.75
C TYR A 53 -7.97 11.32 7.72
N PRO A 54 -7.53 11.82 8.89
CA PRO A 54 -8.42 12.49 9.83
C PRO A 54 -8.96 13.81 9.25
N GLU A 55 -10.27 13.94 9.09
CA GLU A 55 -10.89 15.06 8.36
C GLU A 55 -10.69 16.44 9.02
N ASP A 56 -10.58 16.48 10.35
CA ASP A 56 -10.51 17.73 11.14
C ASP A 56 -9.08 18.19 11.49
N GLU A 57 -8.06 17.65 10.80
CA GLU A 57 -6.64 17.94 11.07
C GLU A 57 -5.98 18.69 9.91
N ASP A 58 -4.83 19.34 10.18
CA ASP A 58 -4.01 19.94 9.12
C ASP A 58 -3.37 18.86 8.21
N PHE A 59 -3.01 19.25 6.99
CA PHE A 59 -2.48 18.32 5.99
C PHE A 59 -1.23 17.55 6.46
N PRO A 60 -0.23 18.18 7.13
CA PRO A 60 0.91 17.45 7.69
C PRO A 60 0.49 16.38 8.72
N THR A 61 -0.47 16.69 9.59
CA THR A 61 -0.98 15.72 10.59
C THR A 61 -1.77 14.61 9.92
N GLN A 62 -2.63 14.96 8.97
CA GLN A 62 -3.37 13.99 8.15
C GLN A 62 -2.43 12.99 7.48
N LEU A 63 -1.39 13.50 6.82
CA LEU A 63 -0.39 12.68 6.13
C LEU A 63 0.39 11.81 7.11
N ARG A 64 0.80 12.36 8.26
CA ARG A 64 1.51 11.61 9.32
C ARG A 64 0.67 10.47 9.87
N VAL A 65 -0.60 10.69 10.18
CA VAL A 65 -1.49 9.65 10.69
C VAL A 65 -1.63 8.53 9.66
N GLN A 66 -1.90 8.88 8.41
CA GLN A 66 -2.10 7.90 7.36
C GLN A 66 -0.82 7.09 7.08
N VAL A 67 0.33 7.75 6.94
CA VAL A 67 1.61 7.09 6.64
C VAL A 67 2.05 6.22 7.84
N THR A 68 1.83 6.68 9.07
CA THR A 68 2.09 5.88 10.27
C THR A 68 1.32 4.57 10.24
N ALA A 69 0.03 4.64 9.90
CA ALA A 69 -0.81 3.46 9.88
C ALA A 69 -0.40 2.50 8.75
N LEU A 70 -0.08 3.02 7.55
CA LEU A 70 0.46 2.20 6.46
C LEU A 70 1.75 1.49 6.88
N VAL A 71 2.67 2.23 7.50
CA VAL A 71 3.92 1.67 8.00
C VAL A 71 3.68 0.59 9.06
N ARG A 72 2.73 0.77 9.96
CA ARG A 72 2.35 -0.27 10.95
C ARG A 72 1.84 -1.53 10.27
N VAL A 73 0.98 -1.40 9.25
CA VAL A 73 0.50 -2.53 8.44
C VAL A 73 1.66 -3.26 7.75
N PHE A 74 2.65 -2.52 7.22
CA PHE A 74 3.78 -3.12 6.53
C PHE A 74 4.89 -3.67 7.45
N ARG A 75 4.96 -3.21 8.70
CA ARG A 75 5.85 -3.79 9.72
C ARG A 75 5.38 -5.17 10.19
N ASP A 76 4.08 -5.41 10.17
CA ASP A 76 3.55 -6.73 10.45
C ASP A 76 4.19 -7.75 9.50
N HIS A 77 4.84 -8.77 10.06
CA HIS A 77 5.64 -9.69 9.26
C HIS A 77 4.77 -10.48 8.26
N GLU A 78 3.54 -10.79 8.64
CA GLU A 78 2.59 -11.54 7.84
C GLU A 78 2.09 -10.67 6.67
N VAL A 79 1.54 -9.50 6.98
CA VAL A 79 0.97 -8.59 5.97
C VAL A 79 2.06 -7.98 5.09
N GLY A 80 3.16 -7.51 5.70
CA GLY A 80 4.33 -6.98 5.01
C GLY A 80 5.03 -8.02 4.12
N GLY A 81 5.04 -9.29 4.53
CA GLY A 81 5.49 -10.41 3.70
C GLY A 81 4.61 -10.59 2.46
N VAL A 82 3.29 -10.58 2.64
CA VAL A 82 2.33 -10.77 1.54
C VAL A 82 2.39 -9.65 0.51
N VAL A 83 2.41 -8.38 0.93
CA VAL A 83 2.48 -7.26 -0.03
C VAL A 83 3.76 -7.28 -0.86
N ARG A 84 4.91 -7.64 -0.26
CA ARG A 84 6.19 -7.80 -0.99
C ARG A 84 6.10 -8.90 -2.04
N ALA A 85 5.51 -10.03 -1.65
CA ALA A 85 5.37 -11.17 -2.54
C ALA A 85 4.41 -10.86 -3.71
N LEU A 86 3.29 -10.19 -3.44
CA LEU A 86 2.36 -9.72 -4.48
C LEU A 86 3.04 -8.76 -5.46
N MET A 87 3.79 -7.78 -4.97
CA MET A 87 4.53 -6.84 -5.84
C MET A 87 5.61 -7.52 -6.66
N GLY A 88 6.29 -8.54 -6.10
CA GLY A 88 7.26 -9.35 -6.82
C GLY A 88 6.64 -10.18 -7.94
N GLU A 89 5.57 -10.93 -7.64
CA GLU A 89 4.87 -11.75 -8.65
C GLU A 89 4.22 -10.88 -9.75
N ALA A 90 3.72 -9.70 -9.40
CA ALA A 90 3.18 -8.73 -10.36
C ALA A 90 4.19 -8.26 -11.41
N GLN A 91 5.50 -8.44 -11.21
CA GLN A 91 6.49 -8.12 -12.25
C GLN A 91 6.47 -9.11 -13.42
N THR A 92 5.89 -10.29 -13.22
CA THR A 92 5.85 -11.39 -14.21
C THR A 92 4.44 -11.89 -14.52
N ASP A 93 3.43 -11.47 -13.76
CA ASP A 93 2.00 -11.76 -13.96
C ASP A 93 1.24 -10.46 -14.28
N PRO A 94 0.92 -10.19 -15.56
CA PRO A 94 0.22 -8.97 -15.98
C PRO A 94 -1.19 -8.82 -15.38
N ASP A 95 -1.91 -9.91 -15.16
CA ASP A 95 -3.27 -9.90 -14.62
C ASP A 95 -3.22 -9.52 -13.12
N LEU A 96 -2.26 -10.09 -12.39
CA LEU A 96 -1.99 -9.67 -11.02
C LEU A 96 -1.54 -8.21 -10.95
N ALA A 97 -0.67 -7.77 -11.87
CA ALA A 97 -0.21 -6.38 -11.91
C ALA A 97 -1.36 -5.40 -12.12
N ALA A 98 -2.27 -5.72 -13.05
CA ALA A 98 -3.47 -4.94 -13.29
C ALA A 98 -4.37 -4.90 -12.04
N ALA A 99 -4.64 -6.07 -11.45
CA ALA A 99 -5.48 -6.17 -10.25
C ALA A 99 -4.87 -5.43 -9.05
N PHE A 100 -3.56 -5.52 -8.82
CA PHE A 100 -2.86 -4.82 -7.75
C PHE A 100 -2.91 -3.30 -7.94
N ARG A 101 -2.68 -2.82 -9.17
CA ARG A 101 -2.79 -1.39 -9.48
C ARG A 101 -4.20 -0.87 -9.23
N ASP A 102 -5.21 -1.55 -9.74
CA ASP A 102 -6.60 -1.10 -9.66
C ASP A 102 -7.15 -1.17 -8.22
N ARG A 103 -7.01 -2.34 -7.57
CA ARG A 103 -7.74 -2.64 -6.34
C ARG A 103 -6.99 -2.24 -5.08
N TRP A 104 -5.67 -2.21 -5.14
CA TRP A 104 -4.84 -1.74 -4.04
C TRP A 104 -4.38 -0.31 -4.28
N LEU A 105 -3.54 -0.04 -5.29
CA LEU A 105 -2.94 1.29 -5.43
C LEU A 105 -3.98 2.38 -5.71
N GLU A 106 -4.78 2.24 -6.76
CA GLU A 106 -5.70 3.28 -7.24
C GLU A 106 -6.81 3.59 -6.22
N ALA A 107 -7.30 2.59 -5.50
CA ALA A 107 -8.23 2.79 -4.38
C ALA A 107 -7.64 3.72 -3.30
N ARG A 108 -6.36 3.56 -2.93
CA ARG A 108 -5.70 4.45 -1.96
C ARG A 108 -5.36 5.81 -2.59
N ARG A 109 -4.90 5.84 -3.84
CA ARG A 109 -4.57 7.08 -4.56
C ARG A 109 -5.79 7.98 -4.75
N THR A 110 -6.97 7.40 -4.96
CA THR A 110 -8.22 8.16 -5.09
C THR A 110 -8.54 8.95 -3.81
N VAL A 111 -8.38 8.32 -2.64
CA VAL A 111 -8.55 8.99 -1.35
C VAL A 111 -7.45 10.03 -1.12
N GLY A 112 -6.18 9.66 -1.35
CA GLY A 112 -5.05 10.58 -1.22
C GLY A 112 -5.18 11.81 -2.12
N ARG A 113 -5.62 11.64 -3.38
CA ARG A 113 -5.87 12.75 -4.31
C ARG A 113 -6.85 13.77 -3.74
N ALA A 114 -7.93 13.32 -3.11
CA ALA A 114 -8.91 14.22 -2.53
C ALA A 114 -8.29 15.08 -1.42
N VAL A 115 -7.52 14.46 -0.53
CA VAL A 115 -6.83 15.13 0.58
C VAL A 115 -5.76 16.10 0.10
N PHE A 116 -4.91 15.69 -0.85
CA PHE A 116 -3.88 16.55 -1.41
C PHE A 116 -4.48 17.73 -2.20
N ARG A 117 -5.57 17.52 -2.95
CA ARG A 117 -6.27 18.62 -3.64
C ARG A 117 -6.88 19.62 -2.67
N GLU A 118 -7.43 19.15 -1.56
CA GLU A 118 -7.97 20.04 -0.52
C GLU A 118 -6.84 20.84 0.15
N ALA A 119 -5.70 20.22 0.41
CA ALA A 119 -4.51 20.90 0.91
C ALA A 119 -4.00 21.98 -0.06
N GLN A 120 -4.01 21.72 -1.37
CA GLN A 120 -3.73 22.76 -2.38
C GLN A 120 -4.74 23.90 -2.32
N ARG A 121 -6.04 23.56 -2.33
CA ARG A 121 -7.14 24.54 -2.34
C ARG A 121 -7.12 25.46 -1.12
N THR A 122 -6.70 24.94 0.03
CA THR A 122 -6.60 25.68 1.31
C THR A 122 -5.24 26.34 1.52
N GLY A 123 -4.29 26.21 0.58
CA GLY A 123 -2.97 26.83 0.66
C GLY A 123 -2.01 26.17 1.65
N GLN A 124 -2.30 24.95 2.11
CA GLN A 124 -1.42 24.17 2.99
C GLN A 124 -0.24 23.54 2.23
N ILE A 125 -0.39 23.34 0.92
CA ILE A 125 0.70 23.02 -0.01
C ILE A 125 0.60 23.90 -1.26
N ARG A 126 1.73 24.06 -1.95
CA ARG A 126 1.84 24.86 -3.19
C ARG A 126 0.87 24.38 -4.29
N ASP A 127 0.28 25.33 -4.99
CA ASP A 127 -0.82 25.13 -5.96
C ASP A 127 -0.37 24.57 -7.31
N ASP A 128 0.93 24.60 -7.60
CA ASP A 128 1.54 24.10 -8.83
C ASP A 128 2.12 22.67 -8.70
N LEU A 129 1.87 21.98 -7.58
CA LEU A 129 2.23 20.57 -7.44
C LEU A 129 1.40 19.69 -8.36
N ASP A 130 2.09 18.80 -9.08
CA ASP A 130 1.45 17.61 -9.62
C ASP A 130 1.13 16.63 -8.48
N ILE A 131 -0.17 16.40 -8.25
CA ILE A 131 -0.64 15.60 -7.12
C ILE A 131 -0.20 14.14 -7.21
N GLU A 132 -0.10 13.58 -8.43
CA GLU A 132 0.34 12.20 -8.60
C GLU A 132 1.80 12.03 -8.16
N THR A 133 2.68 12.94 -8.59
CA THR A 133 4.08 12.99 -8.16
C THR A 133 4.22 13.23 -6.66
N ALA A 134 3.38 14.10 -6.08
CA ALA A 134 3.41 14.38 -4.64
C ALA A 134 3.01 13.14 -3.80
N ILE A 135 2.02 12.37 -4.26
CA ILE A 135 1.65 11.07 -3.65
C ILE A 135 2.82 10.08 -3.79
N ASP A 136 3.45 10.00 -4.97
CA ASP A 136 4.59 9.09 -5.20
C ASP A 136 5.82 9.42 -4.35
N LEU A 137 6.08 10.71 -4.09
CA LEU A 137 7.17 11.15 -3.21
C LEU A 137 7.06 10.53 -1.81
N VAL A 138 5.84 10.48 -1.26
CA VAL A 138 5.58 9.96 0.08
C VAL A 138 5.50 8.43 0.07
N TYR A 139 4.58 7.87 -0.71
CA TYR A 139 4.32 6.43 -0.66
C TYR A 139 5.40 5.61 -1.34
N GLY A 140 6.05 6.15 -2.37
CA GLY A 140 7.19 5.53 -3.04
C GLY A 140 8.34 5.27 -2.06
N ALA A 141 8.63 6.20 -1.15
CA ALA A 141 9.66 6.02 -0.12
C ALA A 141 9.31 4.85 0.83
N VAL A 142 8.03 4.71 1.21
CA VAL A 142 7.55 3.61 2.05
C VAL A 142 7.72 2.27 1.33
N TYR A 143 7.26 2.17 0.07
CA TYR A 143 7.42 0.94 -0.72
C TYR A 143 8.89 0.62 -1.01
N PHE A 144 9.72 1.62 -1.26
CA PHE A 144 11.14 1.44 -1.50
C PHE A 144 11.83 0.82 -0.28
N ARG A 145 11.58 1.33 0.93
CA ARG A 145 12.12 0.73 2.17
C ARG A 145 11.57 -0.68 2.40
N LEU A 146 10.28 -0.89 2.19
CA LEU A 146 9.65 -2.21 2.33
C LEU A 146 10.29 -3.25 1.39
N LEU A 147 10.45 -2.92 0.12
CA LEU A 147 10.93 -3.85 -0.91
C LEU A 147 12.44 -4.05 -0.86
N ALA A 148 13.21 -2.97 -0.71
CA ALA A 148 14.66 -3.05 -0.68
C ALA A 148 15.20 -3.52 0.67
N GLY A 149 14.44 -3.38 1.76
CA GLY A 149 14.83 -3.80 3.10
C GLY A 149 16.11 -3.12 3.63
N HIS A 150 16.52 -2.00 3.03
CA HIS A 150 17.79 -1.34 3.32
C HIS A 150 17.81 -0.56 4.64
N GLN A 151 16.62 -0.22 5.16
CA GLN A 151 16.40 0.51 6.41
C GLN A 151 15.03 0.11 7.00
N PRO A 152 14.85 0.22 8.32
CA PRO A 152 13.56 -0.07 8.94
C PRO A 152 12.49 0.93 8.48
N LEU A 153 11.26 0.44 8.40
CA LEU A 153 10.09 1.30 8.49
C LEU A 153 9.95 1.64 9.98
N SER A 154 10.29 2.85 10.43
CA SER A 154 10.25 3.29 11.84
C SER A 154 9.33 4.51 12.03
N ASP A 155 8.94 4.83 13.27
CA ASP A 155 8.08 6.00 13.53
C ASP A 155 8.87 7.29 13.26
N GLU A 156 10.17 7.27 13.53
CA GLU A 156 11.15 8.28 13.14
C GLU A 156 11.16 8.48 11.61
N PHE A 157 11.22 7.40 10.83
CA PHE A 157 11.13 7.49 9.37
C PHE A 157 9.87 8.19 8.90
N VAL A 158 8.72 7.88 9.49
CA VAL A 158 7.46 8.55 9.14
C VAL A 158 7.54 10.04 9.47
N GLY A 159 8.11 10.39 10.62
CA GLY A 159 8.29 11.77 11.04
C GLY A 159 9.13 12.58 10.07
N ASP A 160 10.31 12.05 9.71
CA ASP A 160 11.23 12.68 8.76
C ASP A 160 10.62 12.77 7.36
N LEU A 161 10.03 11.68 6.87
CA LEU A 161 9.44 11.62 5.53
C LEU A 161 8.35 12.67 5.35
N VAL A 162 7.45 12.82 6.34
CA VAL A 162 6.37 13.80 6.28
C VAL A 162 6.91 15.22 6.38
N ASP A 163 7.88 15.46 7.28
CA ASP A 163 8.51 16.77 7.40
C ASP A 163 9.18 17.19 6.08
N TYR A 164 9.94 16.30 5.46
CA TYR A 164 10.63 16.57 4.18
C TYR A 164 9.66 16.69 3.01
N ALA A 165 8.58 15.91 2.98
CA ALA A 165 7.58 16.01 1.94
C ALA A 165 6.81 17.35 1.98
N VAL A 166 6.56 17.88 3.18
CA VAL A 166 5.84 19.15 3.38
C VAL A 166 6.76 20.35 3.23
N ARG A 167 7.96 20.31 3.81
CA ARG A 167 8.88 21.46 3.87
C ARG A 167 9.90 21.51 2.74
N GLY A 168 10.08 20.39 2.04
CA GLY A 168 11.16 20.22 1.07
C GLY A 168 12.52 19.98 1.76
N LEU A 169 13.49 19.57 0.96
CA LEU A 169 14.87 19.28 1.41
C LEU A 169 15.79 20.51 1.37
N ALA A 170 15.37 21.57 0.69
CA ALA A 170 16.13 22.80 0.63
C ALA A 170 16.08 23.50 2.00
N PRO A 171 17.15 24.22 2.39
CA PRO A 171 17.11 25.04 3.59
C PRO A 171 15.97 26.05 3.51
N SER A 172 15.25 26.25 4.62
CA SER A 172 14.26 27.31 4.72
C SER A 172 14.93 28.64 4.39
N SER A 173 14.47 29.30 3.33
CA SER A 173 14.99 30.62 2.97
C SER A 173 14.72 31.56 4.15
N THR A 174 15.78 32.16 4.69
CA THR A 174 15.72 33.15 5.78
C THR A 174 15.10 34.44 5.29
#